data_AF-A0A2E6H4Q6-F1
#
_entry.id   AF-A0A2E6H4Q6-F1
#
_cell.length_a   1.000
_cell.length_b   1.000
_cell.length_c   1.000
_cell.angle_alpha   90.00
_cell.angle_beta   90.00
_cell.angle_gamma   90.00
#
_symmetry.space_group_name_H-M   'P 1'
#
loop_
_entity.id
_entity.type
_entity.pdbx_description
1 polymer ?
#
loop_
_entity_poly.entity_id
_entity_poly.type
_entity_poly.pdbx_seq_one_letter_code
_entity_poly.pdbx_strand_id
1 'polypeptide(L)'
;MKTKLGPKLERLFELIPNGYEVIWDTCCDHGKLGLACLEKEKAKKVIFVDQVPGIMKALEAKLTKIGELSPNRYELQTIPAQKIQLEKKKNLICICGVGGEEIIDIIKNLKGEFDLLLSPQYHLFEVRRFLNELGFKLIKEELCFEGKFGRELLFVSKKGERDIDPIGKELFDLTNERHLSYVNGITQHLKKIKSEEALKFYQKLIP
;
A
#
# COMPACT_ATOMS: atom_id res chain seq x y z
N MET A 1 -5.95 23.87 3.97
CA MET A 1 -5.26 23.22 5.10
C MET A 1 -4.33 22.17 4.52
N LYS A 2 -3.08 22.04 4.97
CA LYS A 2 -2.18 20.96 4.51
C LYS A 2 -2.47 19.69 5.32
N THR A 3 -2.66 18.57 4.63
CA THR A 3 -2.88 17.26 5.25
C THR A 3 -1.63 16.82 6.01
N LYS A 4 -1.79 16.61 7.32
CA LYS A 4 -0.72 16.06 8.17
C LYS A 4 -0.76 14.54 8.09
N LEU A 5 0.34 13.96 7.61
CA LEU A 5 0.52 12.52 7.52
C LEU A 5 1.17 11.99 8.81
N GLY A 6 0.90 10.72 9.13
CA GLY A 6 1.67 9.99 10.13
C GLY A 6 2.89 9.33 9.46
N PRO A 7 3.85 8.80 10.25
CA PRO A 7 5.13 8.31 9.72
C PRO A 7 4.99 7.32 8.56
N LYS A 8 4.07 6.34 8.67
CA LYS A 8 3.83 5.36 7.58
C LYS A 8 3.35 6.03 6.30
N LEU A 9 2.37 6.94 6.41
CA LEU A 9 1.80 7.62 5.26
C LEU A 9 2.79 8.61 4.64
N GLU A 10 3.66 9.25 5.43
CA GLU A 10 4.74 10.10 4.93
C GLU A 10 5.69 9.28 4.05
N ARG A 11 6.16 8.12 4.54
CA ARG A 11 7.03 7.23 3.76
C ARG A 11 6.32 6.73 2.49
N LEU A 12 5.07 6.31 2.58
CA LEU A 12 4.27 5.91 1.41
C LEU A 12 4.16 7.03 0.38
N PHE A 13 3.88 8.26 0.82
CA PHE A 13 3.80 9.43 -0.06
C PHE A 13 5.14 9.73 -0.74
N GLU A 14 6.25 9.59 -0.04
CA GLU A 14 7.60 9.76 -0.59
C GLU A 14 7.98 8.68 -1.62
N LEU A 15 7.46 7.46 -1.46
CA LEU A 15 7.67 6.38 -2.42
C LEU A 15 6.95 6.61 -3.76
N ILE A 16 5.97 7.51 -3.82
CA ILE A 16 5.21 7.79 -5.05
C ILE A 16 6.07 8.67 -5.99
N PRO A 17 6.56 8.12 -7.11
CA PRO A 17 7.24 8.94 -8.11
C PRO A 17 6.24 9.86 -8.82
N ASN A 18 6.77 10.90 -9.45
CA ASN A 18 5.96 11.79 -10.28
C ASN A 18 5.57 11.09 -11.60
N GLY A 19 4.57 11.65 -12.28
CA GLY A 19 4.22 11.25 -13.65
C GLY A 19 3.09 10.23 -13.76
N TYR A 20 2.41 9.88 -12.67
CA TYR A 20 1.11 9.20 -12.75
C TYR A 20 0.02 10.18 -13.18
N GLU A 21 -0.92 9.67 -13.97
CA GLU A 21 -2.08 10.46 -14.36
C GLU A 21 -3.22 10.28 -13.36
N VAL A 22 -3.40 9.05 -12.87
CA VAL A 22 -4.43 8.71 -11.88
C VAL A 22 -3.78 7.97 -10.72
N ILE A 23 -4.00 8.46 -9.50
CA ILE A 23 -3.69 7.74 -8.26
C ILE A 23 -5.01 7.29 -7.64
N TRP A 24 -5.11 6.01 -7.32
CA TRP A 24 -6.24 5.44 -6.59
C TRP A 24 -5.85 5.27 -5.12
N ASP A 25 -6.46 6.02 -4.21
CA ASP A 25 -6.37 5.77 -2.77
C ASP A 25 -7.49 4.80 -2.39
N THR A 26 -7.19 3.51 -2.39
CA THR A 26 -8.19 2.44 -2.19
C THR A 26 -8.22 1.97 -0.74
N CYS A 27 -9.40 1.54 -0.29
CA CYS A 27 -9.68 1.23 1.12
C CYS A 27 -9.27 2.41 2.02
N CYS A 28 -9.60 3.62 1.57
CA CYS A 28 -9.03 4.84 2.14
C CYS A 28 -9.72 5.21 3.46
N ASP A 29 -9.07 4.89 4.58
CA ASP A 29 -9.51 5.37 5.90
C ASP A 29 -9.27 6.89 6.01
N HIS A 30 -10.32 7.66 5.71
CA HIS A 30 -10.34 9.12 5.65
C HIS A 30 -9.45 9.79 4.58
N GLY A 31 -8.96 9.04 3.59
CA GLY A 31 -8.33 9.59 2.38
C GLY A 31 -7.02 10.35 2.58
N LYS A 32 -6.30 10.16 3.69
CA LYS A 32 -5.14 11.02 4.01
C LYS A 32 -4.03 10.95 2.96
N LEU A 33 -3.73 9.76 2.42
CA LEU A 33 -2.69 9.59 1.40
C LEU A 33 -3.11 10.29 0.10
N GLY A 34 -4.34 10.05 -0.37
CA GLY A 34 -4.87 10.68 -1.56
C GLY A 34 -4.99 12.20 -1.42
N LEU A 35 -5.40 12.72 -0.25
CA LEU A 35 -5.44 14.16 0.04
C LEU A 35 -4.05 14.78 -0.08
N ALA A 36 -3.02 14.15 0.49
CA ALA A 36 -1.65 14.62 0.34
C ALA A 36 -1.18 14.58 -1.12
N CYS A 37 -1.53 13.52 -1.87
CA CYS A 37 -1.24 13.43 -3.31
C CYS A 37 -1.92 14.55 -4.10
N LEU A 38 -3.14 14.90 -3.72
CA LEU A 38 -3.95 15.94 -4.37
C LEU A 38 -3.38 17.34 -4.09
N GLU A 39 -3.10 17.66 -2.82
CA GLU A 39 -2.51 18.93 -2.37
C GLU A 39 -1.09 19.18 -2.91
N LYS A 40 -0.35 18.11 -3.20
CA LYS A 40 1.04 18.16 -3.70
C LYS A 40 1.15 17.83 -5.19
N GLU A 41 0.02 17.68 -5.86
CA GLU A 41 -0.06 17.44 -7.30
C GLU A 41 0.75 16.22 -7.80
N LYS A 42 0.78 15.14 -7.01
CA LYS A 42 1.47 13.89 -7.38
C LYS A 42 0.90 13.20 -8.62
N ALA A 43 -0.35 13.49 -8.96
CA ALA A 43 -1.02 13.01 -10.17
C ALA A 43 -1.98 14.07 -10.75
N LYS A 44 -2.47 13.81 -11.96
CA LYS A 44 -3.50 14.65 -12.62
C LYS A 44 -4.86 14.52 -11.94
N LYS A 45 -5.20 13.32 -11.46
CA LYS A 45 -6.45 13.00 -10.77
C LYS A 45 -6.18 12.03 -9.61
N VAL A 46 -6.89 12.21 -8.50
CA VAL A 46 -6.89 11.28 -7.36
C VAL A 46 -8.29 10.69 -7.17
N ILE A 47 -8.42 9.37 -7.17
CA ILE A 47 -9.69 8.69 -6.96
C ILE A 47 -9.66 8.05 -5.58
N PHE A 48 -10.60 8.44 -4.73
CA PHE A 48 -10.78 7.90 -3.40
C PHE A 48 -11.82 6.78 -3.45
N VAL A 49 -11.50 5.62 -2.88
CA VAL A 49 -12.39 4.45 -2.90
C VAL A 49 -12.47 3.85 -1.51
N ASP A 50 -13.68 3.79 -0.97
CA ASP A 50 -14.00 3.01 0.23
C ASP A 50 -15.45 2.53 0.16
N GLN A 51 -15.74 1.36 0.70
CA GLN A 51 -17.09 0.80 0.69
C GLN A 51 -17.99 1.37 1.79
N VAL A 52 -17.43 2.04 2.80
CA VAL A 52 -18.17 2.55 3.96
C VAL A 52 -18.70 3.97 3.68
N PRO A 53 -20.02 4.16 3.54
CA PRO A 53 -20.58 5.47 3.17
C PRO A 53 -20.27 6.59 4.16
N GLY A 54 -20.17 6.26 5.46
CA GLY A 54 -19.82 7.23 6.50
C GLY A 54 -18.42 7.81 6.33
N ILE A 55 -17.44 6.98 5.95
CA ILE A 55 -16.06 7.41 5.68
C ILE A 55 -16.05 8.35 4.47
N MET A 56 -16.74 7.95 3.40
CA MET A 56 -16.78 8.71 2.15
C MET A 56 -17.49 10.05 2.31
N LYS A 57 -18.62 10.10 3.03
CA LYS A 57 -19.33 11.35 3.34
C LYS A 57 -18.47 12.31 4.18
N ALA A 58 -17.72 11.77 5.14
CA ALA A 58 -16.80 12.59 5.94
C ALA A 58 -15.63 13.14 5.11
N LEU A 59 -15.13 12.35 4.15
CA LEU A 59 -14.08 12.77 3.23
C LEU A 59 -14.59 13.83 2.24
N GLU A 60 -15.77 13.66 1.67
CA GLU A 60 -16.43 14.65 0.81
C GLU A 60 -16.54 16.01 1.52
N ALA A 61 -17.01 16.01 2.77
CA ALA A 61 -17.11 17.23 3.58
C ALA A 61 -15.76 17.89 3.90
N LYS A 62 -14.65 17.14 3.83
CA LYS A 62 -13.29 17.71 3.94
C LYS A 62 -12.85 18.32 2.62
N LEU A 63 -13.07 17.62 1.50
CA LEU A 63 -12.70 18.05 0.16
C LEU A 63 -13.41 19.36 -0.23
N THR A 64 -14.69 19.51 0.09
CA THR A 64 -15.46 20.75 -0.19
C THR A 64 -14.94 21.98 0.56
N LYS A 65 -14.19 21.79 1.65
CA LYS A 65 -13.55 22.89 2.40
C LYS A 65 -12.21 23.31 1.80
N ILE A 66 -11.69 22.56 0.82
CA ILE A 66 -10.44 22.91 0.13
C ILE A 66 -10.83 23.77 -1.08
N GLY A 67 -10.97 25.08 -0.86
CA GLY A 67 -11.57 26.03 -1.82
C GLY A 67 -10.86 26.20 -3.18
N GLU A 68 -9.69 25.59 -3.38
CA GLU A 68 -8.88 25.71 -4.61
C GLU A 68 -8.87 24.45 -5.48
N LEU A 69 -9.55 23.36 -5.06
CA LEU A 69 -9.53 22.12 -5.84
C LEU A 69 -10.52 22.20 -7.00
N SER A 70 -10.00 22.12 -8.22
CA SER A 70 -10.83 21.88 -9.40
C SER A 70 -11.57 20.54 -9.24
N PRO A 71 -12.89 20.48 -9.49
CA PRO A 71 -13.68 19.24 -9.40
C PRO A 71 -13.13 18.10 -10.25
N ASN A 72 -12.40 18.40 -11.32
CA ASN A 72 -11.81 17.40 -12.22
C ASN A 72 -10.55 16.73 -11.66
N ARG A 73 -10.02 17.21 -10.53
CA ARG A 73 -8.79 16.71 -9.90
C ARG A 73 -9.03 15.53 -8.97
N TYR A 74 -10.27 15.27 -8.58
CA TYR A 74 -10.57 14.14 -7.71
C TYR A 74 -11.93 13.52 -7.99
N GLU A 75 -12.12 12.29 -7.50
CA GLU A 75 -13.39 11.58 -7.53
C GLU A 75 -13.55 10.75 -6.26
N LEU A 76 -14.78 10.61 -5.77
CA LEU A 76 -15.11 9.72 -4.66
C LEU A 76 -15.99 8.58 -5.17
N GLN A 77 -15.60 7.34 -4.89
CA GLN A 77 -16.40 6.15 -5.19
C GLN A 77 -16.71 5.39 -3.91
N THR A 78 -17.99 5.25 -3.58
CA THR A 78 -18.44 4.47 -2.41
C THR A 78 -18.73 3.03 -2.82
N ILE A 79 -17.68 2.27 -3.13
CA ILE A 79 -17.77 0.89 -3.64
C ILE A 79 -16.68 0.00 -3.04
N PRO A 80 -16.84 -1.33 -3.07
CA PRO A 80 -15.75 -2.26 -2.82
C PRO A 80 -14.60 -2.04 -3.83
N ALA A 81 -13.35 -2.08 -3.35
CA ALA A 81 -12.16 -1.83 -4.17
C ALA A 81 -11.98 -2.88 -5.30
N GLN A 82 -12.55 -4.06 -5.15
CA GLN A 82 -12.63 -5.11 -6.17
C GLN A 82 -13.40 -4.67 -7.42
N LYS A 83 -14.28 -3.67 -7.30
CA LYS A 83 -15.17 -3.23 -8.38
C LYS A 83 -14.65 -2.01 -9.14
N ILE A 84 -13.47 -1.49 -8.79
CA ILE A 84 -12.91 -0.32 -9.47
C ILE A 84 -12.60 -0.64 -10.93
N GLN A 85 -12.80 0.35 -11.79
CA GLN A 85 -12.53 0.24 -13.21
C GLN A 85 -11.46 1.26 -13.59
N LEU A 86 -10.32 0.77 -14.04
CA LEU A 86 -9.17 1.64 -14.32
C LEU A 86 -9.40 2.42 -15.61
N GLU A 87 -9.04 3.71 -15.58
CA GLU A 87 -8.99 4.53 -16.78
C GLU A 87 -7.83 4.04 -17.68
N LYS A 88 -7.96 4.19 -19.02
CA LYS A 88 -6.86 3.92 -19.97
C LYS A 88 -5.78 5.00 -19.89
N LYS A 89 -5.12 5.10 -18.74
CA LYS A 89 -4.12 6.09 -18.35
C LYS A 89 -3.03 5.42 -17.53
N LYS A 90 -1.97 6.15 -17.18
CA LYS A 90 -0.97 5.65 -16.24
C LYS A 90 -1.50 5.68 -14.80
N ASN A 91 -1.90 4.51 -14.28
CA ASN A 91 -2.50 4.34 -12.95
C ASN A 91 -1.48 3.89 -11.91
N LEU A 92 -1.56 4.46 -10.71
CA LEU A 92 -1.00 3.89 -9.48
C LEU A 92 -2.16 3.55 -8.54
N ILE A 93 -2.15 2.34 -7.98
CA ILE A 93 -3.16 1.89 -7.03
C ILE A 93 -2.51 1.70 -5.67
N CYS A 94 -2.97 2.48 -4.69
CA CYS A 94 -2.51 2.45 -3.32
C CYS A 94 -3.46 1.59 -2.48
N ILE A 95 -2.96 0.47 -1.93
CA ILE A 95 -3.71 -0.44 -1.04
C ILE A 95 -2.94 -0.54 0.29
N CYS A 96 -3.20 0.39 1.21
CA CYS A 96 -2.28 0.73 2.30
C CYS A 96 -2.91 0.63 3.70
N GLY A 97 -3.27 -0.57 4.12
CA GLY A 97 -3.79 -0.80 5.48
C GLY A 97 -4.94 -1.79 5.58
N VAL A 98 -5.06 -2.73 4.65
CA VAL A 98 -5.97 -3.89 4.75
C VAL A 98 -5.16 -5.19 4.83
N GLY A 99 -5.82 -6.30 5.16
CA GLY A 99 -5.18 -7.62 5.27
C GLY A 99 -4.73 -8.17 3.90
N GLY A 100 -3.72 -9.04 3.88
CA GLY A 100 -3.16 -9.56 2.64
C GLY A 100 -4.16 -10.30 1.74
N GLU A 101 -5.12 -11.03 2.31
CA GLU A 101 -6.20 -11.68 1.54
C GLU A 101 -7.05 -10.68 0.76
N GLU A 102 -7.44 -9.57 1.41
CA GLU A 102 -8.19 -8.48 0.78
C GLU A 102 -7.38 -7.84 -0.36
N ILE A 103 -6.07 -7.62 -0.15
CA ILE A 103 -5.18 -7.09 -1.19
C ILE A 103 -5.12 -8.01 -2.40
N ILE A 104 -4.94 -9.32 -2.17
CA ILE A 104 -4.91 -10.32 -3.24
C ILE A 104 -6.22 -10.31 -4.02
N ASP A 105 -7.37 -10.29 -3.32
CA ASP A 105 -8.68 -10.27 -3.95
C ASP A 105 -8.93 -9.00 -4.78
N ILE A 106 -8.58 -7.83 -4.26
CA ILE A 106 -8.61 -6.57 -5.02
C ILE A 106 -7.78 -6.72 -6.30
N ILE A 107 -6.51 -7.12 -6.18
CA ILE A 107 -5.60 -7.20 -7.32
C ILE A 107 -6.08 -8.19 -8.39
N LYS A 108 -6.69 -9.32 -8.02
CA LYS A 108 -7.27 -10.30 -8.98
C LYS A 108 -8.34 -9.70 -9.88
N ASN A 109 -9.14 -8.78 -9.32
CA ASN A 109 -10.26 -8.17 -10.02
C ASN A 109 -9.85 -6.98 -10.89
N LEU A 110 -8.67 -6.40 -10.65
CA LEU A 110 -8.13 -5.32 -11.48
C LEU A 110 -7.85 -5.76 -12.91
N LYS A 111 -8.16 -4.89 -13.87
CA LYS A 111 -7.89 -5.07 -15.30
C LYS A 111 -7.23 -3.82 -15.87
N GLY A 112 -6.27 -4.01 -16.78
CA GLY A 112 -5.51 -2.92 -17.42
C GLY A 112 -4.07 -2.82 -16.91
N GLU A 113 -3.39 -1.75 -17.30
CA GLU A 113 -2.03 -1.43 -16.82
C GLU A 113 -2.07 -0.57 -15.56
N PHE A 114 -1.34 -0.99 -14.54
CA PHE A 114 -1.21 -0.28 -13.28
C PHE A 114 0.06 -0.69 -12.54
N ASP A 115 0.55 0.22 -11.71
CA ASP A 115 1.54 -0.04 -10.69
C ASP A 115 0.87 -0.09 -9.32
N LEU A 116 1.52 -0.70 -8.32
CA LEU A 116 0.95 -0.91 -6.99
C LEU A 116 1.85 -0.32 -5.91
N LEU A 117 1.24 0.44 -5.00
CA LEU A 117 1.84 0.84 -3.73
C LEU A 117 1.07 0.14 -2.61
N LEU A 118 1.75 -0.70 -1.85
CA LEU A 118 1.13 -1.60 -0.88
C LEU A 118 1.73 -1.38 0.51
N SER A 119 0.87 -1.48 1.53
CA SER A 119 1.32 -1.68 2.91
C SER A 119 0.30 -2.58 3.62
N PRO A 120 0.41 -3.91 3.42
CA PRO A 120 -0.52 -4.86 4.02
C PRO A 120 -0.39 -4.85 5.55
N GLN A 121 -1.49 -5.04 6.28
CA GLN A 121 -1.41 -5.15 7.74
C GLN A 121 -0.78 -6.48 8.18
N TYR A 122 -1.15 -7.57 7.50
CA TYR A 122 -0.74 -8.95 7.79
C TYR A 122 -0.69 -9.76 6.49
N HIS A 123 -0.15 -10.99 6.56
CA HIS A 123 -0.03 -11.94 5.43
C HIS A 123 0.80 -11.41 4.25
N LEU A 124 1.93 -10.74 4.55
CA LEU A 124 2.82 -10.20 3.52
C LEU A 124 3.50 -11.28 2.68
N PHE A 125 3.79 -12.44 3.25
CA PHE A 125 4.42 -13.55 2.54
C PHE A 125 3.54 -13.99 1.35
N GLU A 126 2.25 -14.16 1.60
CA GLU A 126 1.24 -14.54 0.62
C GLU A 126 1.07 -13.45 -0.44
N VAL A 127 1.04 -12.17 -0.04
CA VAL A 127 0.97 -11.04 -0.97
C VAL A 127 2.20 -11.01 -1.89
N ARG A 128 3.42 -11.13 -1.33
CA ARG A 128 4.68 -11.11 -2.10
C ARG A 128 4.73 -12.25 -3.11
N ARG A 129 4.33 -13.46 -2.71
CA ARG A 129 4.21 -14.61 -3.62
C ARG A 129 3.21 -14.35 -4.75
N PHE A 130 2.02 -13.89 -4.41
CA PHE A 130 0.98 -13.60 -5.39
C PHE A 130 1.40 -12.52 -6.41
N LEU A 131 2.11 -11.48 -5.96
CA LEU A 131 2.66 -10.47 -6.86
C LEU A 131 3.67 -11.04 -7.86
N ASN A 132 4.57 -11.92 -7.41
CA ASN A 132 5.51 -12.62 -8.30
C ASN A 132 4.76 -13.49 -9.34
N GLU A 133 3.72 -14.22 -8.92
CA GLU A 133 2.90 -15.05 -9.81
C GLU A 133 2.21 -14.23 -10.91
N LEU A 134 1.83 -12.99 -10.61
CA LEU A 134 1.27 -12.04 -11.58
C LEU A 134 2.32 -11.32 -12.45
N GLY A 135 3.61 -11.58 -12.23
CA GLY A 135 4.73 -10.98 -12.94
C GLY A 135 5.06 -9.56 -12.49
N PHE A 136 4.64 -9.13 -11.30
CA PHE A 136 5.12 -7.88 -10.72
C PHE A 136 6.57 -8.02 -10.29
N LYS A 137 7.30 -6.92 -10.43
CA LYS A 137 8.70 -6.77 -10.03
C LYS A 137 8.80 -5.65 -9.00
N LEU A 138 9.76 -5.80 -8.10
CA LEU A 138 10.02 -4.87 -7.03
C LEU A 138 10.71 -3.62 -7.57
N ILE A 139 10.12 -2.45 -7.34
CA ILE A 139 10.76 -1.16 -7.62
C ILE A 139 11.45 -0.65 -6.37
N LYS A 140 10.74 -0.59 -5.26
CA LYS A 140 11.28 -0.14 -3.97
C LYS A 140 10.50 -0.76 -2.82
N GLU A 141 11.18 -1.02 -1.71
CA GLU A 141 10.55 -1.41 -0.46
C GLU A 141 11.23 -0.71 0.72
N GLU A 142 10.48 -0.47 1.78
CA GLU A 142 10.97 0.15 3.01
C GLU A 142 10.28 -0.48 4.23
N LEU A 143 11.02 -0.60 5.33
CA LEU A 143 10.47 -0.89 6.65
C LEU A 143 10.46 0.39 7.46
N CYS A 144 9.28 0.78 7.94
CA CYS A 144 9.12 1.93 8.82
C CYS A 144 8.42 1.52 10.13
N PHE A 145 8.48 2.38 11.14
CA PHE A 145 7.88 2.10 12.45
C PHE A 145 6.93 3.21 12.87
N GLU A 146 5.71 2.83 13.27
CA GLU A 146 4.75 3.68 13.96
C GLU A 146 4.74 3.28 15.45
N GLY A 147 5.57 3.96 16.25
CA GLY A 147 5.85 3.53 17.62
C GLY A 147 6.57 2.19 17.64
N LYS A 148 5.94 1.17 18.25
CA LYS A 148 6.46 -0.21 18.30
C LYS A 148 6.07 -1.07 17.10
N PHE A 149 5.22 -0.58 16.22
CA PHE A 149 4.65 -1.36 15.14
C PHE A 149 5.43 -1.17 13.84
N GLY A 150 6.08 -2.22 13.36
CA GLY A 150 6.71 -2.25 12.04
C GLY A 150 5.68 -2.29 10.92
N ARG A 151 5.98 -1.60 9.82
CA ARG A 151 5.16 -1.53 8.59
C ARG A 151 6.09 -1.64 7.40
N GLU A 152 5.89 -2.69 6.63
CA GLU A 152 6.53 -2.85 5.32
C GLU A 152 5.72 -2.09 4.27
N LEU A 153 6.45 -1.38 3.41
CA LEU A 153 5.92 -0.61 2.29
C LEU A 153 6.54 -1.17 1.02
N LEU A 154 5.71 -1.50 0.04
CA LEU A 154 6.15 -2.11 -1.22
C LEU A 154 5.63 -1.28 -2.38
N PHE A 155 6.53 -0.84 -3.26
CA PHE A 155 6.19 -0.26 -4.56
C PHE A 155 6.65 -1.23 -5.67
N VAL A 156 5.69 -1.70 -6.47
CA VAL A 156 5.92 -2.75 -7.48
C VAL A 156 5.29 -2.39 -8.82
N SER A 157 5.91 -2.89 -9.89
CA SER A 157 5.48 -2.66 -11.27
C SER A 157 5.79 -3.90 -12.12
N LYS A 158 4.97 -4.20 -13.13
CA LYS A 158 5.31 -5.21 -14.14
C LYS A 158 6.46 -4.78 -15.08
N LYS A 159 6.84 -3.50 -15.05
CA LYS A 159 7.94 -2.92 -15.84
C LYS A 159 9.26 -2.88 -15.05
N GLY A 160 9.28 -3.38 -13.82
CA GLY A 160 10.50 -3.49 -13.03
C GLY A 160 11.36 -4.69 -13.46
N GLU A 161 12.54 -4.81 -12.85
CA GLU A 161 13.52 -5.86 -13.19
C GLU A 161 13.86 -6.78 -12.01
N ARG A 162 13.68 -6.32 -10.77
CA ARG A 162 14.04 -7.06 -9.57
C ARG A 162 12.89 -7.97 -9.11
N ASP A 163 13.18 -9.23 -8.81
CA ASP A 163 12.22 -10.14 -8.20
C ASP A 163 11.79 -9.68 -6.80
N ILE A 164 10.56 -10.00 -6.42
CA ILE A 164 10.07 -9.70 -5.07
C ILE A 164 10.53 -10.82 -4.14
N ASP A 165 11.43 -10.54 -3.20
CA ASP A 165 11.84 -11.52 -2.20
C ASP A 165 10.61 -11.92 -1.34
N PRO A 166 10.39 -13.22 -1.06
CA PRO A 166 9.20 -13.70 -0.35
C PRO A 166 8.99 -13.10 1.05
N ILE A 167 10.06 -12.64 1.70
CA ILE A 167 10.00 -12.03 3.03
C ILE A 167 10.62 -10.63 3.08
N GLY A 168 11.08 -10.09 1.94
CA GLY A 168 11.76 -8.80 1.90
C GLY A 168 13.06 -8.81 2.72
N LYS A 169 13.87 -9.87 2.63
CA LYS A 169 15.06 -10.06 3.50
C LYS A 169 15.99 -8.84 3.62
N GLU A 170 16.11 -8.04 2.55
CA GLU A 170 16.97 -6.84 2.49
C GLU A 170 16.41 -5.66 3.32
N LEU A 171 15.16 -5.73 3.78
CA LEU A 171 14.55 -4.74 4.67
C LEU A 171 15.12 -4.77 6.10
N PHE A 172 15.70 -5.90 6.50
CA PHE A 172 16.02 -6.16 7.90
C PHE A 172 17.51 -6.00 8.17
N ASP A 173 17.89 -4.89 8.82
CA ASP A 173 19.17 -4.80 9.52
C ASP A 173 19.05 -5.53 10.86
N LEU A 174 19.52 -6.77 10.93
CA LEU A 174 19.41 -7.60 12.13
C LEU A 174 20.35 -7.17 13.28
N THR A 175 21.23 -6.20 13.04
CA THR A 175 22.00 -5.53 14.10
C THR A 175 21.16 -4.46 14.81
N ASN A 176 20.06 -4.02 14.20
CA ASN A 176 19.11 -3.09 14.78
C ASN A 176 18.07 -3.83 15.64
N GLU A 177 18.02 -3.50 16.94
CA GLU A 177 17.10 -4.14 17.90
C GLU A 177 15.62 -4.08 17.48
N ARG A 178 15.18 -3.00 16.82
CA ARG A 178 13.78 -2.88 16.37
C ARG A 178 13.48 -3.82 15.22
N HIS A 179 14.40 -3.98 14.28
CA HIS A 179 14.23 -4.89 13.15
C HIS A 179 14.30 -6.34 13.63
N LEU A 180 15.25 -6.66 14.52
CA LEU A 180 15.35 -7.98 15.13
C LEU A 180 14.07 -8.33 15.92
N SER A 181 13.54 -7.40 16.72
CA SER A 181 12.28 -7.57 17.45
C SER A 181 11.08 -7.77 16.51
N TYR A 182 11.03 -7.02 15.40
CA TYR A 182 10.00 -7.17 14.37
C TYR A 182 10.01 -8.56 13.73
N VAL A 183 11.18 -9.02 13.25
CA VAL A 183 11.36 -10.34 12.63
C VAL A 183 11.05 -11.47 13.62
N ASN A 184 11.48 -11.32 14.89
CA ASN A 184 11.16 -12.27 15.95
C ASN A 184 9.64 -12.33 16.22
N GLY A 185 8.96 -11.19 16.23
CA GLY A 185 7.50 -11.11 16.39
C GLY A 185 6.76 -11.86 15.28
N ILE A 186 7.18 -11.68 14.02
CA ILE A 186 6.64 -12.44 12.88
C ILE A 186 6.88 -13.94 13.09
N THR A 187 8.12 -14.33 13.40
CA THR A 187 8.50 -15.74 13.58
C THR A 187 7.68 -16.42 14.68
N GLN A 188 7.46 -15.75 15.82
CA GLN A 188 6.62 -16.26 16.91
C GLN A 188 5.16 -16.40 16.48
N HIS A 189 4.63 -15.42 15.75
CA HIS A 189 3.27 -15.47 15.22
C HIS A 189 3.10 -16.64 14.24
N LEU A 190 4.02 -16.81 13.28
CA LEU A 190 4.01 -17.90 12.30
C LEU A 190 4.05 -19.28 12.96
N LYS A 191 4.85 -19.45 14.03
CA LYS A 191 4.85 -20.67 14.86
C LYS A 191 3.49 -20.95 15.49
N LYS A 192 2.85 -19.91 16.04
CA LYS A 192 1.52 -20.03 16.68
C LYS A 192 0.45 -20.48 15.71
N ILE A 193 0.46 -19.96 14.47
CA ILE A 193 -0.52 -20.30 13.44
C ILE A 193 -0.12 -21.51 12.59
N LYS A 194 1.03 -22.15 12.88
CA LYS A 194 1.57 -23.31 12.15
C LYS A 194 1.76 -23.07 10.64
N SER A 195 2.15 -21.86 10.25
CA SER A 195 2.49 -21.54 8.85
C SER A 195 3.92 -21.98 8.55
N GLU A 196 4.11 -23.26 8.22
CA GLU A 196 5.42 -23.88 8.06
C GLU A 196 6.25 -23.29 6.91
N GLU A 197 5.60 -22.94 5.79
CA GLU A 197 6.30 -22.46 4.61
C GLU A 197 6.94 -21.10 4.86
N ALA A 198 6.16 -20.10 5.28
CA ALA A 198 6.66 -18.78 5.61
C ALA A 198 7.70 -18.86 6.74
N LEU A 199 7.46 -19.68 7.76
CA LEU A 199 8.37 -19.83 8.90
C LEU A 199 9.78 -20.26 8.47
N LYS A 200 9.90 -21.18 7.49
CA LYS A 200 11.20 -21.64 6.97
C LYS A 200 12.03 -20.51 6.37
N PHE A 201 11.41 -19.47 5.81
CA PHE A 201 12.13 -18.31 5.28
C PHE A 201 12.63 -17.41 6.42
N TYR A 202 11.74 -17.04 7.36
CA TYR A 202 12.11 -16.15 8.46
C TYR A 202 13.14 -16.77 9.42
N GLN A 203 13.08 -18.09 9.67
CA GLN A 203 14.06 -18.78 10.53
C GLN A 203 15.48 -18.74 9.97
N LYS A 204 15.65 -18.60 8.65
CA LYS A 204 16.98 -18.50 8.02
C LYS A 204 17.61 -17.11 8.17
N LEU A 205 16.84 -16.10 8.57
CA LEU A 205 17.35 -14.76 8.81
C LEU A 205 18.00 -14.65 10.18
N ILE A 206 17.43 -15.30 11.18
CA ILE A 206 17.87 -15.17 12.57
C ILE A 206 19.18 -15.98 12.72
N PRO A 207 20.28 -15.35 13.18
CA PRO A 207 21.56 -16.03 13.38
C PRO A 207 21.52 -17.10 14.48
#